data_AF-A0A2V8SQN2-F1
#
_entry.id   AF-A0A2V8SQN2-F1
#
_cell.length_a   1.000
_cell.length_b   1.000
_cell.length_c   1.000
_cell.angle_alpha   90.00
_cell.angle_beta   90.00
_cell.angle_gamma   90.00
#
_symmetry.space_group_name_H-M   'P 1'
#
loop_
_entity.id
_entity.type
_entity.pdbx_description
1 polymer ?
#
loop_
_entity_poly.entity_id
_entity_poly.type
_entity_poly.pdbx_seq_one_letter_code
_entity_poly.pdbx_strand_id
1 'polypeptide(L)'
;MKILIGLVFVGLTLTILCKNTSAQEMCVISEQKVNSIKGIVAFVGAENRIKGAKINLKAKNGSDKSPTEVETDEGGLFEIKGVRKGKYNLVVSYPNAVTLYVPISLSKSGSDKYLQIMLGGIIGETCGGGDVELVDKM
;
A
#
# COMPACT_ATOMS: atom_id res chain seq x y z
N MET A 1 -42.88 -35.07 -53.50
CA MET A 1 -43.62 -33.84 -53.86
C MET A 1 -43.28 -32.77 -52.83
N LYS A 2 -42.58 -31.72 -53.29
CA LYS A 2 -42.32 -30.37 -52.72
C LYS A 2 -42.05 -30.17 -51.21
N ILE A 3 -40.86 -29.58 -51.00
CA ILE A 3 -40.24 -28.97 -49.80
C ILE A 3 -41.02 -27.72 -49.33
N LEU A 4 -41.07 -27.48 -48.00
CA LEU A 4 -41.05 -26.15 -47.34
C LEU A 4 -40.88 -26.37 -45.81
N ILE A 5 -39.68 -26.28 -45.22
CA ILE A 5 -38.96 -25.09 -44.74
C ILE A 5 -39.82 -24.23 -43.81
N GLY A 6 -39.45 -24.20 -42.52
CA GLY A 6 -39.95 -23.21 -41.57
C GLY A 6 -39.88 -23.56 -40.09
N LEU A 7 -38.83 -24.24 -39.61
CA LEU A 7 -38.62 -24.38 -38.17
C LEU A 7 -37.94 -23.09 -37.67
N VAL A 8 -38.74 -22.10 -37.28
CA VAL A 8 -38.25 -20.90 -36.61
C VAL A 8 -37.82 -21.29 -35.20
N PHE A 9 -36.53 -21.59 -35.04
CA PHE A 9 -35.88 -21.70 -33.74
C PHE A 9 -35.95 -20.32 -33.07
N VAL A 10 -36.92 -20.15 -32.17
CA VAL A 10 -36.94 -19.04 -31.21
C VAL A 10 -35.83 -19.31 -30.20
N GLY A 11 -34.60 -19.01 -30.60
CA GLY A 11 -33.43 -18.97 -29.73
C GLY A 11 -33.48 -17.69 -28.92
N LEU A 12 -34.25 -17.69 -27.84
CA LEU A 12 -34.15 -16.71 -26.76
C LEU A 12 -32.80 -16.92 -26.07
N THR A 13 -31.74 -16.42 -26.72
CA THR A 13 -30.41 -16.35 -26.13
C THR A 13 -30.44 -15.25 -25.08
N LEU A 14 -30.70 -15.65 -23.84
CA LEU A 14 -30.49 -14.84 -22.66
C LEU A 14 -28.98 -14.57 -22.56
N THR A 15 -28.52 -13.56 -23.30
CA THR A 15 -27.19 -12.98 -23.12
C THR A 15 -27.18 -12.36 -21.74
N ILE A 16 -26.67 -13.12 -20.77
CA ILE A 16 -26.29 -12.62 -19.47
C ILE A 16 -25.18 -11.59 -19.74
N LEU A 17 -25.59 -10.33 -19.91
CA LEU A 17 -24.72 -9.19 -19.67
C LEU A 17 -24.38 -9.26 -18.17
N CYS A 18 -23.33 -10.02 -17.84
CA CYS A 18 -22.63 -9.85 -16.58
C CYS A 18 -22.12 -8.41 -16.61
N LYS A 19 -22.93 -7.49 -16.06
CA LYS A 19 -22.46 -6.17 -15.65
C LYS A 19 -21.24 -6.44 -14.79
N ASN A 20 -20.09 -5.94 -15.21
CA ASN A 20 -18.86 -6.02 -14.44
C ASN A 20 -19.16 -5.56 -13.02
N THR A 21 -19.23 -6.50 -12.08
CA THR A 21 -19.24 -6.21 -10.65
C THR A 21 -17.86 -5.67 -10.35
N SER A 22 -17.72 -4.35 -10.27
CA SER A 22 -16.59 -3.71 -9.60
C SER A 22 -16.73 -4.07 -8.13
N ALA A 23 -16.13 -5.20 -7.73
CA ALA A 23 -15.81 -5.43 -6.33
C ALA A 23 -15.01 -4.20 -5.89
N GLN A 24 -15.49 -3.50 -4.87
CA GLN A 24 -14.75 -2.40 -4.27
C GLN A 24 -13.45 -3.00 -3.75
N GLU A 25 -12.35 -2.78 -4.46
CA GLU A 25 -11.03 -3.22 -4.03
C GLU A 25 -10.70 -2.46 -2.75
N MET A 26 -10.91 -3.11 -1.61
CA MET A 26 -10.39 -2.65 -0.33
C MET A 26 -8.87 -2.54 -0.48
N CYS A 27 -8.33 -1.32 -0.40
CA CYS A 27 -6.90 -1.07 -0.47
C CYS A 27 -6.21 -1.75 0.72
N VAL A 28 -5.67 -2.94 0.50
CA VAL A 28 -4.87 -3.66 1.49
C VAL A 28 -3.40 -3.51 1.11
N ILE A 29 -2.65 -2.79 1.95
CA ILE A 29 -1.20 -2.67 1.78
C ILE A 29 -0.53 -4.03 1.98
N SER A 30 0.19 -4.47 0.96
CA SER A 30 0.90 -5.75 0.96
C SER A 30 2.13 -5.72 1.89
N GLU A 31 2.50 -6.90 2.42
CA GLU A 31 3.68 -7.06 3.28
C GLU A 31 4.97 -6.78 2.49
N GLN A 32 5.73 -5.77 2.90
CA GLN A 32 6.98 -5.39 2.26
C GLN A 32 8.15 -6.23 2.80
N LYS A 33 8.80 -6.99 1.92
CA LYS A 33 9.92 -7.87 2.26
C LYS A 33 11.24 -7.14 2.03
N VAL A 34 11.87 -6.68 3.10
CA VAL A 34 13.07 -5.83 3.04
C VAL A 34 14.21 -6.39 3.87
N ASN A 35 15.43 -5.94 3.60
CA ASN A 35 16.61 -6.27 4.41
C ASN A 35 17.13 -5.09 5.24
N SER A 36 16.67 -3.88 4.93
CA SER A 36 16.89 -2.63 5.67
C SER A 36 15.58 -1.84 5.71
N ILE A 37 15.38 -0.98 6.72
CA ILE A 37 14.18 -0.14 6.83
C ILE A 37 14.61 1.30 6.57
N LYS A 38 14.45 1.73 5.32
CA LYS A 38 14.79 3.06 4.85
C LYS A 38 13.79 3.45 3.76
N GLY A 39 13.52 4.75 3.62
CA GLY A 39 12.50 5.18 2.70
C GLY A 39 12.37 6.69 2.59
N ILE A 40 11.38 7.09 1.79
CA ILE A 40 10.98 8.46 1.53
C ILE A 40 9.48 8.55 1.79
N VAL A 41 9.03 9.64 2.40
CA VAL A 41 7.61 9.93 2.58
C VAL A 41 7.22 11.16 1.74
N ALA A 42 6.15 11.06 0.96
CA ALA A 42 5.55 12.18 0.23
C ALA A 42 4.02 12.10 0.29
N PHE A 43 3.31 13.15 -0.15
CA PHE A 43 1.87 13.07 -0.38
C PHE A 43 1.57 12.48 -1.76
N VAL A 44 0.46 11.77 -1.89
CA VAL A 44 -0.04 11.33 -3.21
C VAL A 44 -0.20 12.53 -4.14
N GLY A 45 0.42 12.46 -5.33
CA GLY A 45 0.35 13.52 -6.33
C GLY A 45 1.16 14.78 -6.03
N ALA A 46 1.94 14.81 -4.94
CA ALA A 46 2.81 15.94 -4.61
C ALA A 46 4.26 15.66 -5.03
N GLU A 47 4.93 16.67 -5.58
CA GLU A 47 6.37 16.63 -5.82
C GLU A 47 7.17 16.84 -4.53
N ASN A 48 6.58 17.55 -3.57
CA ASN A 48 7.23 17.87 -2.30
C ASN A 48 7.11 16.71 -1.31
N ARG A 49 8.27 16.29 -0.80
CA ARG A 49 8.41 15.26 0.21
C ARG A 49 8.07 15.82 1.60
N ILE A 50 7.66 14.95 2.52
CA ILE A 50 7.16 15.36 3.84
C ILE A 50 8.29 15.40 4.85
N LYS A 51 8.67 16.58 5.32
CA LYS A 51 9.53 16.77 6.49
C LYS A 51 8.76 16.57 7.79
N GLY A 52 9.35 15.88 8.76
CA GLY A 52 8.76 15.69 10.10
C GLY A 52 7.59 14.70 10.15
N ALA A 53 7.45 13.81 9.16
CA ALA A 53 6.56 12.66 9.27
C ALA A 53 7.10 11.73 10.35
N LYS A 54 6.22 11.30 11.26
CA LYS A 54 6.56 10.40 12.35
C LYS A 54 6.51 8.97 11.86
N ILE A 55 7.59 8.24 12.09
CA ILE A 55 7.77 6.86 11.69
C ILE A 55 7.94 6.01 12.94
N ASN A 56 6.98 5.14 13.22
CA ASN A 56 6.98 4.28 14.40
C ASN A 56 6.99 2.81 13.99
N LEU A 57 8.04 2.08 14.35
CA LEU A 57 8.17 0.66 14.05
C LEU A 57 7.70 -0.19 15.23
N LYS A 58 6.63 -0.98 15.03
CA LYS A 58 6.05 -1.86 16.04
C LYS A 58 6.24 -3.32 15.68
N ALA A 59 6.72 -4.15 16.61
CA ALA A 59 6.80 -5.60 16.40
C ALA A 59 5.39 -6.21 16.31
N LYS A 60 5.13 -7.10 15.34
CA LYS A 60 3.80 -7.70 15.13
C LYS A 60 3.37 -8.65 16.26
N ASN A 61 4.34 -9.29 16.93
CA ASN A 61 4.09 -10.35 17.91
C ASN A 61 4.41 -9.96 19.37
N GLY A 62 4.35 -8.66 19.70
CA GLY A 62 4.25 -8.23 21.11
C GLY A 62 5.45 -8.47 22.03
N SER A 63 6.66 -8.72 21.53
CA SER A 63 7.84 -8.66 22.41
C SER A 63 8.24 -7.20 22.59
N ASP A 64 8.09 -6.69 23.82
CA ASP A 64 8.42 -5.35 24.34
C ASP A 64 9.84 -4.87 24.02
N LYS A 65 10.10 -4.57 22.75
CA LYS A 65 11.11 -3.61 22.38
C LYS A 65 10.40 -2.30 22.16
N SER A 66 10.84 -1.27 22.88
CA SER A 66 10.36 0.10 22.73
C SER A 66 10.19 0.41 21.24
N PRO A 67 9.03 0.95 20.84
CA PRO A 67 8.84 1.37 19.46
C PRO A 67 10.00 2.26 19.05
N THR A 68 10.64 1.95 17.93
CA THR A 68 11.65 2.86 17.39
C THR A 68 10.90 3.96 16.65
N GLU A 69 11.06 5.18 17.14
CA GLU A 69 10.48 6.38 16.54
C GLU A 69 11.58 7.20 15.88
N VAL A 70 11.38 7.55 14.62
CA VAL A 70 12.21 8.50 13.88
C VAL A 70 11.31 9.47 13.14
N GLU A 71 11.84 10.63 12.81
CA GLU A 71 11.17 11.62 11.96
C GLU A 71 11.86 11.74 10.61
N THR A 72 11.10 12.03 9.56
CA THR A 72 11.68 12.29 8.25
C THR A 72 12.41 13.63 8.20
N ASP A 73 13.53 13.65 7.47
CA ASP A 73 14.34 14.86 7.28
C ASP A 73 13.72 15.86 6.27
N GLU A 74 14.46 16.91 5.90
CA GLU A 74 14.00 17.94 4.96
C GLU A 74 13.70 17.39 3.56
N GLY A 75 14.35 16.30 3.18
CA GLY A 75 14.10 15.58 1.94
C GLY A 75 13.08 14.46 2.10
N GLY A 76 12.34 14.41 3.22
CA GLY A 76 11.37 13.38 3.54
C GLY A 76 11.96 11.98 3.75
N LEU A 77 13.29 11.87 3.93
CA LEU A 77 13.98 10.60 4.08
C LEU A 77 13.94 10.12 5.54
N PHE A 78 13.90 8.80 5.72
CA PHE A 78 14.10 8.16 7.01
C PHE A 78 14.93 6.89 6.90
N GLU A 79 15.59 6.52 8.00
CA GLU A 79 16.31 5.25 8.13
C GLU A 79 16.23 4.75 9.58
N ILE A 80 15.85 3.49 9.76
CA ILE A 80 15.82 2.82 11.06
C ILE A 80 16.90 1.74 11.11
N LYS A 81 17.91 1.95 11.97
CA LYS A 81 19.07 1.06 12.12
C LYS A 81 18.90 0.12 13.32
N GLY A 82 19.69 -0.95 13.34
CA GLY A 82 19.77 -1.86 14.50
C GLY A 82 18.53 -2.73 14.73
N VAL A 83 17.61 -2.80 13.76
CA VAL A 83 16.38 -3.58 13.86
C VAL A 83 16.70 -5.07 13.66
N ARG A 84 16.24 -5.91 14.58
CA ARG A 84 16.37 -7.37 14.46
C ARG A 84 15.48 -7.89 13.33
N LYS A 85 15.85 -9.00 12.72
CA LYS A 85 15.01 -9.65 11.70
C LYS A 85 13.69 -10.12 12.33
N GLY A 86 12.58 -9.98 11.62
CA GLY A 86 11.25 -10.25 12.15
C GLY A 86 10.12 -9.57 11.38
N LYS A 87 8.90 -9.71 11.89
CA LYS A 87 7.69 -9.07 11.33
C LYS A 87 7.30 -7.86 12.14
N TYR A 88 6.99 -6.77 11.45
CA TYR A 88 6.70 -5.46 12.02
C TYR A 88 5.50 -4.82 11.32
N ASN A 89 4.93 -3.82 11.97
CA ASN A 89 4.06 -2.83 11.37
C ASN A 89 4.78 -1.47 11.48
N LEU A 90 5.09 -0.87 10.34
CA LEU A 90 5.58 0.49 10.25
C LEU A 90 4.36 1.43 10.22
N VAL A 91 4.26 2.30 11.20
CA VAL A 91 3.17 3.28 11.32
C VAL A 91 3.72 4.64 10.92
N VAL A 92 3.13 5.23 9.90
CA VAL A 92 3.54 6.53 9.36
C VAL A 92 2.41 7.53 9.57
N SER A 93 2.71 8.64 10.23
CA SER A 93 1.73 9.69 10.50
C SER A 93 2.31 11.08 10.28
N TYR A 94 1.42 12.00 9.89
CA TYR A 94 1.72 13.41 9.70
C TYR A 94 0.46 14.23 10.01
N PRO A 95 0.57 15.46 10.53
CA PRO A 95 -0.61 16.28 10.81
C PRO A 95 -1.55 16.38 9.62
N ASN A 96 -2.85 16.23 9.89
CA ASN A 96 -3.93 16.29 8.91
C ASN A 96 -3.91 15.22 7.81
N ALA A 97 -2.98 14.25 7.85
CA ALA A 97 -2.94 13.11 6.94
C ALA A 97 -3.53 11.86 7.58
N VAL A 98 -4.06 10.96 6.75
CA VAL A 98 -4.46 9.62 7.21
C VAL A 98 -3.21 8.84 7.63
N THR A 99 -3.26 8.20 8.81
CA THR A 99 -2.15 7.35 9.29
C THR A 99 -2.07 6.07 8.46
N LEU A 100 -0.89 5.78 7.93
CA LEU A 100 -0.63 4.58 7.13
C LEU A 100 0.02 3.48 7.97
N TYR A 101 -0.46 2.25 7.79
CA TYR A 101 0.08 1.05 8.43
C TYR A 101 0.68 0.15 7.35
N VAL A 102 1.99 -0.04 7.39
CA VAL A 102 2.73 -0.85 6.42
C VAL A 102 3.25 -2.12 7.11
N PRO A 103 2.74 -3.32 6.75
CA PRO A 103 3.32 -4.56 7.23
C PRO A 103 4.71 -4.77 6.62
N ILE A 104 5.71 -5.00 7.47
CA ILE A 104 7.12 -5.19 7.09
C ILE A 104 7.59 -6.58 7.51
N SER A 105 8.32 -7.25 6.63
CA SER A 105 9.05 -8.49 6.89
C SER A 105 10.54 -8.24 6.67
N LEU A 106 11.26 -8.03 7.78
CA LEU A 106 12.68 -7.73 7.76
C LEU A 106 13.48 -9.03 7.81
N SER A 107 14.15 -9.39 6.72
CA SER A 107 14.95 -10.62 6.60
C SER A 107 16.34 -10.33 6.00
N LYS A 108 17.22 -11.33 5.87
CA LYS A 108 18.49 -11.15 5.15
C LYS A 108 18.32 -11.17 3.62
N SER A 109 17.31 -11.88 3.14
CA SER A 109 17.01 -12.04 1.71
C SER A 109 16.00 -11.04 1.16
N GLY A 110 15.50 -10.13 2.00
CA GLY A 110 14.60 -9.07 1.56
C GLY A 110 15.31 -8.05 0.66
N SER A 111 14.52 -7.18 0.04
CA SER A 111 15.01 -6.11 -0.83
C SER A 111 15.82 -5.07 -0.05
N ASP A 112 16.89 -4.52 -0.64
CA ASP A 112 17.60 -3.35 -0.11
C ASP A 112 17.06 -2.01 -0.70
N LYS A 113 15.93 -2.08 -1.41
CA LYS A 113 15.24 -0.93 -1.98
C LYS A 113 14.66 -0.01 -0.89
N TYR A 114 14.41 1.23 -1.28
CA TYR A 114 13.75 2.23 -0.45
C TYR A 114 12.25 1.97 -0.44
N LEU A 115 11.62 2.17 0.72
CA LEU A 115 10.18 2.28 0.84
C LEU A 115 9.77 3.68 0.33
N GLN A 116 9.10 3.76 -0.82
CA GLN A 116 8.44 4.97 -1.26
C GLN A 116 7.03 4.98 -0.67
N ILE A 117 6.82 5.80 0.36
CA ILE A 117 5.57 5.87 1.12
C ILE A 117 4.81 7.12 0.69
N MET A 118 3.67 6.93 0.06
CA MET A 118 2.77 8.01 -0.34
C MET A 118 1.64 8.10 0.69
N LEU A 119 1.51 9.21 1.42
CA LEU A 119 0.36 9.44 2.29
C LEU A 119 -0.80 10.02 1.47
N GLY A 120 -1.96 9.35 1.53
CA GLY A 120 -3.18 9.79 0.90
C GLY A 120 -3.95 10.78 1.78
N GLY A 121 -4.61 11.74 1.13
CA GLY A 121 -5.69 12.58 1.64
C GLY A 121 -5.41 13.42 2.90
N ILE A 122 -5.67 14.72 2.79
CA ILE A 122 -6.12 15.52 3.93
C ILE A 122 -7.53 14.99 4.29
N ILE A 123 -7.90 14.94 5.56
CA ILE A 123 -9.23 14.50 6.03
C ILE A 123 -10.35 15.12 5.15
N GLY A 124 -11.04 14.31 4.32
CA GLY A 124 -12.12 14.80 3.45
C GLY A 124 -12.37 14.08 2.11
N GLU A 125 -11.43 13.28 1.59
CA GLU A 125 -11.62 12.54 0.32
C GLU A 125 -12.02 11.07 0.53
N THR A 126 -12.92 10.56 -0.33
CA THR A 126 -13.63 9.28 -0.16
C THR A 126 -12.78 8.02 -0.40
N CYS A 127 -11.53 8.16 -0.82
CA CYS A 127 -10.56 7.07 -0.94
C CYS A 127 -9.11 7.60 -0.87
N GLY A 128 -8.78 8.27 0.23
CA GLY A 128 -7.42 8.76 0.51
C GLY A 128 -6.54 7.76 1.27
N GLY A 129 -6.42 6.52 0.77
CA GLY A 129 -5.48 5.55 1.33
C GLY A 129 -4.05 5.91 0.89
N GLY A 130 -3.10 5.95 1.81
CA GLY A 130 -1.69 5.98 1.41
C GLY A 130 -1.27 4.68 0.71
N ASP A 131 -0.11 4.69 0.07
CA ASP A 131 0.48 3.53 -0.61
C ASP A 131 1.96 3.39 -0.28
N VAL A 132 2.53 2.22 -0.55
CA VAL A 132 3.95 1.95 -0.37
C VAL A 132 4.48 0.97 -1.41
N GLU A 133 5.57 1.39 -2.05
CA GLU A 133 6.28 0.58 -3.04
C GLU A 133 7.77 0.51 -2.73
N LEU A 134 8.46 -0.47 -3.31
CA LEU A 134 9.90 -0.63 -3.20
C LEU A 134 10.59 -0.06 -4.44
N VAL A 135 11.36 1.01 -4.25
CA VAL A 135 12.05 1.71 -5.34
C VAL A 135 13.55 1.72 -5.16
N ASP A 136 14.27 1.78 -6.28
CA ASP A 136 15.71 1.98 -6.25
C ASP A 136 16.04 3.37 -5.69
N LYS A 137 17.25 3.51 -5.12
CA LYS A 137 17.67 4.77 -4.50
C LYS A 137 17.64 5.90 -5.55
N MET A 138 16.84 6.94 -5.27
CA MET A 138 16.83 8.19 -6.03
C MET A 138 18.08 9.03 -5.75
#